data_AF-A0A090WAR1-F1
#
_entry.id   AF-A0A090WAR1-F1
#
_cell.length_a   1.000
_cell.length_b   1.000
_cell.length_c   1.000
_cell.angle_alpha   90.00
_cell.angle_beta   90.00
_cell.angle_gamma   90.00
#
_symmetry.space_group_name_H-M   'P 1'
#
loop_
_entity.id
_entity.type
_entity.pdbx_description
1 polymer ?
#
loop_
_entity_poly.entity_id
_entity_poly.type
_entity_poly.pdbx_seq_one_letter_code
_entity_poly.pdbx_strand_id
1 'polypeptide(L)'
;MSVASVTTVAAFDAVGAILVVAMMITPAAAAYLLTTDLRKMLILSVLFGVGSAIGGYWFARWLDASISGSITTVLGLLFLLIYLFAPSKGLIAVLFRQRRQRIEVSLLTFLLHLNNHDSENERRVAHLQEHINWRKVKANSVLQLAEKNNMITIDNQIVSLTDKGLEFTEKALDYIITNKDEKIEDMKDDFFLFRG
;
A
#
# COMPACT_ATOMS: atom_id res chain seq x y z
N MET A 1 -25.88 -23.48 -10.10
CA MET A 1 -25.23 -24.34 -9.07
C MET A 1 -24.90 -25.73 -9.59
N SER A 2 -25.79 -26.40 -10.33
CA SER A 2 -25.59 -27.78 -10.79
C SER A 2 -24.33 -28.00 -11.62
N VAL A 3 -24.03 -27.12 -12.58
CA VAL A 3 -22.83 -27.24 -13.43
C VAL A 3 -21.54 -27.19 -12.60
N ALA A 4 -21.40 -26.20 -11.71
CA ALA A 4 -20.23 -26.07 -10.84
C ALA A 4 -20.06 -27.27 -9.90
N SER A 5 -21.16 -27.80 -9.36
CA SER A 5 -21.12 -28.99 -8.48
C SER A 5 -20.59 -30.22 -9.22
N VAL A 6 -21.16 -30.51 -10.40
CA VAL A 6 -20.75 -31.66 -11.22
C VAL A 6 -19.29 -31.52 -11.67
N THR A 7 -18.88 -30.33 -12.12
CA THR A 7 -17.49 -30.08 -12.52
C THR A 7 -16.52 -30.26 -11.36
N THR A 8 -16.85 -29.74 -10.18
CA THR A 8 -16.01 -29.85 -8.99
C THR A 8 -15.85 -31.30 -8.57
N VAL A 9 -16.95 -32.06 -8.42
CA VAL A 9 -16.89 -33.48 -8.03
C VAL A 9 -16.08 -34.30 -9.04
N ALA A 10 -16.32 -34.10 -10.34
CA ALA A 10 -15.56 -34.79 -11.38
C ALA A 10 -14.06 -34.46 -11.35
N ALA A 11 -13.70 -33.20 -11.07
CA ALA A 11 -12.30 -32.79 -10.96
C ALA A 11 -11.60 -33.38 -9.73
N PHE A 12 -12.31 -33.45 -8.59
CA PHE A 12 -11.79 -34.04 -7.34
C PHE A 12 -11.42 -35.51 -7.54
N ASP A 13 -12.26 -36.25 -8.25
CA ASP A 13 -12.03 -37.66 -8.57
C ASP A 13 -10.87 -37.85 -9.56
N ALA A 14 -10.77 -36.98 -10.57
CA ALA A 14 -9.76 -37.10 -11.63
C ALA A 14 -8.32 -36.74 -11.20
N VAL A 15 -8.14 -35.70 -10.38
CA VAL A 15 -6.79 -35.15 -10.10
C VAL A 15 -6.46 -35.04 -8.61
N GLY A 16 -7.45 -35.27 -7.75
CA GLY A 16 -7.30 -35.24 -6.31
C GLY A 16 -7.56 -33.87 -5.68
N ALA A 17 -7.80 -33.90 -4.36
CA ALA A 17 -8.34 -32.76 -3.64
C ALA A 17 -7.46 -31.52 -3.59
N ILE A 18 -6.15 -31.72 -3.42
CA ILE A 18 -5.20 -30.61 -3.24
C ILE A 18 -5.16 -29.72 -4.48
N LEU A 19 -5.04 -30.31 -5.67
CA LEU A 19 -4.95 -29.54 -6.90
C LEU A 19 -6.25 -28.79 -7.20
N VAL A 20 -7.39 -29.42 -6.99
CA VAL A 20 -8.70 -28.80 -7.26
C VAL A 20 -8.89 -27.57 -6.39
N VAL A 21 -8.63 -27.69 -5.08
CA VAL A 21 -8.72 -26.56 -4.15
C VAL A 21 -7.75 -25.44 -4.55
N ALA A 22 -6.51 -25.78 -4.89
CA ALA A 22 -5.52 -24.80 -5.32
C ALA A 22 -5.94 -24.07 -6.62
N MET A 23 -6.40 -24.80 -7.63
CA MET A 23 -6.87 -24.22 -8.90
C MET A 23 -8.16 -23.39 -8.75
N MET A 24 -9.00 -23.70 -7.77
CA MET A 24 -10.22 -22.94 -7.53
C MET A 24 -9.95 -21.60 -6.83
N ILE A 25 -8.95 -21.55 -5.94
CA ILE A 25 -8.68 -20.38 -5.10
C ILE A 25 -7.57 -19.51 -5.70
N THR A 26 -6.41 -20.10 -6.01
CA THR A 26 -5.16 -19.38 -6.25
C THR A 26 -5.18 -18.49 -7.50
N PRO A 27 -5.63 -18.96 -8.68
CA PRO A 27 -5.66 -18.12 -9.89
C PRO A 27 -6.61 -16.93 -9.75
N ALA A 28 -7.77 -17.14 -9.13
CA ALA A 28 -8.76 -16.08 -8.87
C ALA A 28 -8.23 -15.04 -7.88
N ALA A 29 -7.60 -15.49 -6.79
CA ALA A 29 -6.98 -14.61 -5.81
C ALA A 29 -5.80 -13.82 -6.41
N ALA A 30 -4.95 -14.46 -7.22
CA ALA A 30 -3.85 -13.81 -7.93
C ALA A 30 -4.36 -12.73 -8.90
N ALA A 31 -5.38 -13.04 -9.69
CA ALA A 31 -5.98 -12.07 -10.61
C ALA A 31 -6.61 -10.88 -9.88
N TYR A 32 -7.29 -11.13 -8.76
CA TYR A 32 -7.90 -10.08 -7.93
C TYR A 32 -6.89 -9.08 -7.32
N LEU A 33 -5.66 -9.52 -7.09
CA LEU A 33 -4.58 -8.64 -6.62
C LEU A 33 -4.09 -7.68 -7.71
N LEU A 34 -4.21 -8.07 -8.98
CA LEU A 34 -3.74 -7.30 -10.13
C LEU A 34 -4.80 -6.38 -10.72
N THR A 35 -6.09 -6.73 -10.61
CA THR A 35 -7.16 -5.96 -11.24
C THR A 35 -8.46 -5.99 -10.43
N THR A 36 -9.26 -4.93 -10.58
CA THR A 36 -10.62 -4.81 -10.05
C THR A 36 -11.69 -5.05 -11.11
N ASP A 37 -11.29 -5.17 -12.39
CA ASP A 37 -12.21 -5.44 -13.50
C ASP A 37 -12.50 -6.93 -13.61
N LEU A 38 -13.79 -7.30 -13.57
CA LEU A 38 -14.23 -8.69 -13.59
C LEU A 38 -13.80 -9.44 -14.87
N ARG A 39 -13.89 -8.80 -16.05
CA ARG A 39 -13.52 -9.45 -17.31
C ARG A 39 -12.02 -9.74 -17.34
N LYS A 40 -11.20 -8.77 -16.95
CA LYS A 40 -9.75 -8.96 -16.85
C LYS A 40 -9.39 -10.02 -15.82
N MET A 41 -10.11 -10.04 -14.69
CA MET A 41 -9.88 -11.01 -13.62
C MET A 41 -10.13 -12.45 -14.11
N LEU A 42 -11.22 -12.69 -14.85
CA LEU A 42 -11.53 -14.01 -15.41
C LEU A 42 -10.45 -14.47 -16.40
N ILE A 43 -10.04 -13.59 -17.32
CA ILE A 43 -9.00 -13.91 -18.32
C ILE A 43 -7.67 -14.23 -17.62
N LEU A 44 -7.24 -13.38 -16.68
CA LEU A 44 -6.01 -13.60 -15.92
C LEU A 44 -6.06 -14.90 -15.10
N SER A 45 -7.20 -15.24 -14.50
CA SER A 45 -7.37 -16.48 -13.74
C SER A 45 -7.16 -17.71 -14.63
N VAL A 46 -7.73 -17.70 -15.83
CA VAL A 46 -7.52 -18.78 -16.80
C VAL A 46 -6.05 -18.85 -17.23
N LEU A 47 -5.42 -17.72 -17.53
CA LEU A 47 -4.01 -17.67 -17.92
C LEU A 47 -3.08 -18.20 -16.82
N PHE A 48 -3.31 -17.81 -15.56
CA PHE A 48 -2.52 -18.29 -14.43
C PHE A 48 -2.75 -19.79 -14.18
N GLY A 49 -3.99 -20.27 -14.30
CA GLY A 49 -4.31 -21.70 -14.18
C GLY A 49 -3.59 -22.52 -15.26
N VAL A 50 -3.75 -22.15 -16.54
CA VAL A 50 -3.11 -22.85 -17.67
C VAL A 50 -1.59 -22.77 -17.59
N GLY A 51 -1.03 -21.58 -17.34
CA GLY A 51 0.40 -21.38 -17.22
C GLY A 51 1.02 -22.20 -16.08
N SER A 52 0.35 -22.26 -14.94
CA SER A 52 0.81 -23.06 -13.79
C SER A 52 0.64 -24.55 -14.02
N ALA A 53 -0.38 -25.00 -14.75
CA ALA A 53 -0.56 -26.40 -15.10
C ALA A 53 0.58 -26.88 -16.03
N ILE A 54 0.89 -26.10 -17.07
CA ILE A 54 2.00 -26.40 -17.98
C ILE A 54 3.32 -26.38 -17.22
N GLY A 55 3.63 -25.29 -16.52
CA GLY A 55 4.88 -25.14 -15.78
C GLY A 55 5.04 -26.21 -14.68
N GLY A 56 3.98 -26.48 -13.93
CA GLY A 56 3.94 -27.49 -12.88
C GLY A 56 4.08 -28.91 -13.38
N TYR A 57 3.54 -29.24 -14.56
CA TYR A 57 3.74 -30.55 -15.18
C TYR A 57 5.21 -30.78 -15.58
N TRP A 58 5.83 -29.79 -16.23
CA TRP A 58 7.26 -29.87 -16.56
C TRP A 58 8.14 -29.94 -15.30
N PHE A 59 7.78 -29.18 -14.26
CA PHE A 59 8.45 -29.22 -12.96
C PHE A 59 8.32 -30.59 -12.29
N ALA A 60 7.13 -31.20 -12.33
CA ALA A 60 6.89 -32.55 -11.84
C ALA A 60 7.78 -33.57 -12.57
N ARG A 61 7.86 -33.45 -13.90
CA ARG A 61 8.65 -34.37 -14.73
C ARG A 61 10.13 -34.27 -14.43
N TRP A 62 10.64 -33.07 -14.19
CA TRP A 62 12.05 -32.82 -13.89
C TRP A 62 12.45 -33.34 -12.50
N LEU A 63 11.58 -33.20 -11.50
CA LEU A 63 11.83 -33.62 -10.13
C LEU A 63 11.38 -35.06 -9.82
N ASP A 64 10.77 -35.75 -10.79
CA ASP A 64 10.11 -37.04 -10.61
C ASP A 64 9.12 -37.04 -9.43
N ALA A 65 8.39 -35.93 -9.29
CA ALA A 65 7.48 -35.64 -8.18
C ALA A 65 6.01 -35.80 -8.59
N SER A 66 5.11 -35.78 -7.60
CA SER A 66 3.66 -35.77 -7.84
C SER A 66 3.25 -34.59 -8.73
N ILE A 67 2.50 -34.87 -9.80
CA ILE A 67 1.99 -33.85 -10.73
C ILE A 67 1.08 -32.86 -9.98
N SER A 68 0.12 -33.36 -9.21
CA SER A 68 -0.81 -32.52 -8.44
C SER A 68 -0.09 -31.64 -7.43
N GLY A 69 0.91 -32.19 -6.73
CA GLY A 69 1.75 -31.41 -5.80
C GLY A 69 2.56 -30.33 -6.51
N SER A 70 3.22 -30.68 -7.60
CA SER A 70 4.09 -29.77 -8.35
C SER A 70 3.32 -28.60 -8.96
N ILE A 71 2.16 -28.85 -9.57
CA ILE A 71 1.31 -27.78 -10.10
C ILE A 71 0.82 -26.86 -8.97
N THR A 72 0.43 -27.44 -7.84
CA THR A 72 0.00 -26.67 -6.66
C THR A 72 1.14 -25.80 -6.12
N THR A 73 2.37 -26.31 -6.08
CA THR A 73 3.56 -25.54 -5.67
C THR A 73 3.84 -24.40 -6.63
N VAL A 74 3.78 -24.63 -7.95
CA VAL A 74 3.98 -23.57 -8.95
C VAL A 74 2.89 -22.50 -8.83
N LEU A 75 1.63 -22.87 -8.65
CA LEU A 75 0.53 -21.94 -8.35
C LEU A 75 0.83 -21.10 -7.10
N GLY A 76 1.27 -21.76 -6.02
CA GLY A 76 1.62 -21.10 -4.77
C GLY A 76 2.76 -20.09 -4.95
N LEU A 77 3.81 -20.45 -5.68
CA LEU A 77 4.92 -19.55 -6.00
C LEU A 77 4.47 -18.37 -6.85
N LEU A 78 3.67 -18.61 -7.89
CA LEU A 78 3.13 -17.56 -8.75
C LEU A 78 2.26 -16.59 -7.95
N PHE A 79 1.38 -17.11 -7.09
CA PHE A 79 0.56 -16.28 -6.21
C PHE A 79 1.40 -15.50 -5.21
N LEU A 80 2.41 -16.13 -4.61
CA LEU A 80 3.32 -15.46 -3.68
C LEU A 80 4.00 -14.27 -4.39
N LEU A 81 4.54 -14.47 -5.59
CA LEU A 81 5.15 -13.39 -6.37
C LEU A 81 4.16 -12.26 -6.65
N ILE A 82 2.94 -12.57 -7.10
CA ILE A 82 1.92 -11.56 -7.35
C ILE A 82 1.53 -10.86 -6.04
N TYR A 83 1.39 -11.58 -4.94
CA TYR A 83 1.06 -11.02 -3.64
C TYR A 83 2.14 -10.07 -3.11
N LEU A 84 3.43 -10.36 -3.35
CA LEU A 84 4.51 -9.46 -2.96
C LEU A 84 4.54 -8.20 -3.84
N PHE A 85 4.42 -8.37 -5.16
CA PHE A 85 4.72 -7.32 -6.14
C PHE A 85 3.50 -6.62 -6.76
N ALA A 86 2.26 -7.00 -6.40
CA ALA A 86 1.09 -6.36 -6.96
C ALA A 86 1.08 -4.83 -6.67
N PRO A 87 0.83 -3.98 -7.69
CA PRO A 87 1.10 -2.55 -7.62
C PRO A 87 0.22 -1.80 -6.59
N SER A 88 -1.05 -2.18 -6.46
CA SER A 88 -1.99 -1.48 -5.58
C SER A 88 -2.30 -2.23 -4.29
N LYS A 89 -2.32 -3.57 -4.35
CA LYS A 89 -2.72 -4.46 -3.25
C LYS A 89 -1.59 -5.35 -2.74
N GLY A 90 -0.40 -5.28 -3.33
CA GLY A 90 0.72 -6.11 -2.94
C GLY A 90 1.26 -5.70 -1.58
N LEU A 91 1.81 -6.67 -0.84
CA LEU A 91 2.34 -6.46 0.49
C LEU A 91 3.41 -5.36 0.52
N ILE A 92 4.31 -5.37 -0.46
CA ILE A 92 5.41 -4.39 -0.56
C ILE A 92 4.84 -2.98 -0.79
N ALA A 93 3.93 -2.84 -1.76
CA ALA A 93 3.29 -1.57 -2.07
C ALA A 93 2.54 -0.99 -0.85
N VAL A 94 1.81 -1.85 -0.12
CA VAL A 94 1.09 -1.47 1.11
C VAL A 94 2.06 -1.03 2.20
N LEU A 95 3.14 -1.77 2.44
CA LEU A 95 4.13 -1.42 3.46
C LEU A 95 4.81 -0.07 3.16
N PHE A 96 5.18 0.19 1.90
CA PHE A 96 5.73 1.48 1.50
C PHE A 96 4.72 2.62 1.65
N ARG A 97 3.47 2.41 1.21
CA ARG A 97 2.40 3.40 1.34
C ARG A 97 2.14 3.75 2.81
N GLN A 98 2.04 2.75 3.68
CA GLN A 98 1.81 2.97 5.12
C GLN A 98 2.95 3.76 5.78
N ARG A 99 4.22 3.46 5.44
CA ARG A 99 5.36 4.23 5.96
C ARG A 99 5.30 5.69 5.53
N ARG A 100 5.02 5.95 4.25
CA ARG A 100 4.88 7.31 3.72
C ARG A 100 3.73 8.07 4.38
N GLN A 101 2.55 7.45 4.48
CA GLN A 101 1.39 8.04 5.16
C GLN A 101 1.67 8.41 6.61
N ARG A 102 2.38 7.57 7.38
CA ARG A 102 2.75 7.90 8.77
C ARG A 102 3.63 9.15 8.87
N ILE A 103 4.55 9.35 7.94
CA ILE A 103 5.43 10.53 7.90
C ILE A 103 4.61 11.76 7.52
N GLU A 104 3.75 11.67 6.50
CA GLU A 104 2.89 12.78 6.07
C GLU A 104 1.89 13.21 7.15
N VAL A 105 1.24 12.27 7.86
CA VAL A 105 0.40 12.58 9.04
C VAL A 105 1.21 13.33 10.09
N SER A 106 2.43 12.86 10.37
CA SER A 106 3.29 13.50 11.37
C SER A 106 3.67 14.91 10.95
N LEU A 107 3.99 15.12 9.67
CA LEU A 107 4.26 16.44 9.12
C LEU A 107 3.05 17.37 9.29
N LEU A 108 1.83 16.92 8.96
CA LEU A 108 0.62 17.71 9.14
C LEU A 108 0.42 18.10 10.62
N THR A 109 0.58 17.16 11.55
CA THR A 109 0.51 17.45 12.99
C THR A 109 1.56 18.49 13.41
N PHE A 110 2.77 18.40 12.86
CA PHE A 110 3.84 19.35 13.14
C PHE A 110 3.55 20.75 12.62
N LEU A 111 3.07 20.88 11.38
CA LEU A 111 2.72 22.18 10.80
C LEU A 111 1.55 22.83 11.55
N LEU A 112 0.52 22.06 11.92
CA LEU A 112 -0.59 22.53 12.75
C LEU A 112 -0.12 23.00 14.13
N HIS A 113 0.82 22.28 14.75
CA HIS A 113 1.41 22.70 16.02
C HIS A 113 2.17 24.02 15.87
N LEU A 114 2.99 24.18 14.82
CA LEU A 114 3.69 25.44 14.56
C LEU A 114 2.73 26.62 14.32
N ASN A 115 1.63 26.38 13.61
CA ASN A 115 0.65 27.42 13.30
C ASN A 115 -0.17 27.88 14.53
N ASN A 116 -0.35 27.00 15.52
CA ASN A 116 -1.15 27.29 16.72
C ASN A 116 -0.32 27.85 17.90
N HIS A 117 1.01 27.83 17.81
CA HIS A 117 1.91 28.22 18.90
C HIS A 117 2.87 29.34 18.46
N ASP A 118 2.80 30.49 19.14
CA ASP A 118 3.60 31.68 18.85
C ASP A 118 4.86 31.85 19.70
N SER A 119 5.07 30.99 20.70
CA SER A 119 6.21 31.14 21.61
C SER A 119 7.52 30.63 20.99
N GLU A 120 8.59 31.43 21.05
CA GLU A 120 9.91 31.07 20.51
C GLU A 120 10.51 29.79 21.14
N ASN A 121 10.14 29.48 22.39
CA ASN A 121 10.62 28.30 23.08
C ASN A 121 9.99 27.00 22.53
N GLU A 122 8.72 27.04 22.12
CA GLU A 122 8.02 25.88 21.57
C GLU A 122 8.41 25.58 20.11
N ARG A 123 8.92 26.59 19.40
CA ARG A 123 9.38 26.49 18.00
C ARG A 123 10.81 25.93 17.85
N ARG A 124 11.52 25.67 18.94
CA ARG A 124 12.89 25.12 18.88
C ARG A 124 12.90 23.68 18.41
N VAL A 125 13.89 23.30 17.59
CA VAL A 125 14.08 21.91 17.12
C VAL A 125 14.23 20.91 18.28
N ALA A 126 14.83 21.34 19.39
CA ALA A 126 14.97 20.52 20.60
C ALA A 126 13.61 20.20 21.26
N HIS A 127 12.67 21.15 21.21
CA HIS A 127 11.35 21.03 21.86
C HIS A 127 10.47 19.96 21.18
N LEU A 128 10.70 19.70 19.89
CA LEU A 128 10.04 18.61 19.15
C LEU A 128 10.36 17.22 19.69
N GLN A 129 11.51 17.05 20.33
CA GLN A 129 11.91 15.78 20.94
C GLN A 129 11.31 15.63 22.35
N GLU A 130 11.13 16.73 23.06
CA GLU A 130 10.71 16.75 24.47
C GLU A 130 9.19 16.64 24.64
N HIS A 131 8.40 17.41 23.89
CA HIS A 131 6.93 17.45 24.08
C HIS A 131 6.14 16.58 23.11
N ILE A 132 6.61 16.41 21.88
CA ILE A 132 5.92 15.59 20.86
C ILE A 132 6.34 14.09 20.98
N ASN A 133 7.27 13.76 21.89
CA ASN A 133 7.77 12.40 22.18
C ASN A 133 8.17 11.62 20.91
N TRP A 134 8.72 12.32 19.92
CA TRP A 134 9.20 11.69 18.70
C TRP A 134 10.64 11.25 18.86
N ARG A 135 10.91 10.00 18.43
CA ARG A 135 12.29 9.52 18.28
C ARG A 135 13.05 10.44 17.31
N LYS A 136 14.33 10.71 17.61
CA LYS A 136 15.23 11.57 16.80
C LYS A 136 15.17 11.29 15.29
N VAL A 137 15.10 10.00 14.91
CA VAL A 137 14.98 9.58 13.50
C VAL A 137 13.70 10.13 12.84
N LYS A 138 12.56 10.03 13.54
CA LYS A 138 11.26 10.51 13.04
C LYS A 138 11.23 12.03 12.92
N ALA A 139 11.72 12.74 13.93
CA ALA A 139 11.80 14.20 13.92
C ALA A 139 12.65 14.70 12.73
N ASN A 140 13.82 14.10 12.52
CA ASN A 140 14.68 14.44 11.38
C ASN A 140 14.01 14.16 10.03
N SER A 141 13.34 13.01 9.87
CA SER A 141 12.60 12.71 8.63
C SER A 141 11.51 13.74 8.34
N VAL A 142 10.77 14.20 9.36
CA VAL A 142 9.70 15.18 9.20
C VAL A 142 10.26 16.56 8.88
N LEU A 143 11.31 17.00 9.59
CA LEU A 143 11.98 18.29 9.32
C LEU A 143 12.57 18.32 7.90
N GLN A 144 13.28 17.27 7.49
CA GLN A 144 13.81 17.17 6.12
C GLN A 144 12.70 17.19 5.07
N LEU A 145 11.58 16.52 5.32
CA LEU A 145 10.44 16.54 4.40
C LEU A 145 9.81 17.93 4.33
N ALA A 146 9.70 18.62 5.46
CA ALA A 146 9.15 19.96 5.55
C ALA A 146 10.02 20.99 4.80
N GLU A 147 11.33 20.93 5.01
CA GLU A 147 12.33 21.79 4.38
C GLU A 147 12.41 21.53 2.87
N LYS A 148 12.47 20.25 2.44
CA LYS A 148 12.52 19.88 1.02
C LYS A 148 11.32 20.39 0.22
N ASN A 149 10.15 20.49 0.85
CA ASN A 149 8.92 20.98 0.21
C ASN A 149 8.71 22.49 0.39
N ASN A 150 9.69 23.20 0.99
CA ASN A 150 9.67 24.62 1.27
C ASN A 150 8.46 25.04 2.13
N MET A 151 8.14 24.26 3.17
CA MET A 151 7.05 24.57 4.11
C MET A 151 7.55 25.23 5.38
N ILE A 152 8.80 24.99 5.77
CA ILE A 152 9.42 25.58 6.96
C ILE A 152 10.76 26.24 6.62
N THR A 153 11.16 27.20 7.44
CA THR A 153 12.52 27.73 7.53
C THR A 153 13.08 27.45 8.91
N ILE A 154 14.39 27.20 9.00
CA ILE A 154 15.08 26.98 10.27
C ILE A 154 16.15 28.07 10.40
N ASP A 155 15.95 29.01 11.31
CA ASP A 155 16.94 30.04 11.64
C ASP A 155 17.27 29.95 13.14
N ASN A 156 18.56 29.97 13.49
CA ASN A 156 19.02 29.86 14.89
C ASN A 156 18.34 28.73 15.71
N GLN A 157 18.12 27.56 15.12
CA GLN A 157 17.42 26.40 15.75
C GLN A 157 15.93 26.62 16.05
N ILE A 158 15.34 27.71 15.56
CA ILE A 158 13.91 28.02 15.63
C ILE A 158 13.29 27.70 14.28
N VAL A 159 12.23 26.89 14.31
CA VAL A 159 11.48 26.53 13.11
C VAL A 159 10.32 27.50 12.93
N SER A 160 10.24 28.11 11.75
CA SER A 160 9.13 29.00 11.36
C SER A 160 8.44 28.48 10.10
N LEU A 161 7.15 28.76 9.96
CA LEU A 161 6.42 28.46 8.74
C LEU A 161 6.82 29.46 7.64
N THR A 162 6.96 28.95 6.42
CA THR A 162 7.00 29.78 5.21
C THR A 162 5.58 30.17 4.80
N ASP A 163 5.42 31.14 3.90
CA ASP A 163 4.11 31.51 3.32
C ASP A 163 3.39 30.28 2.73
N LYS A 164 4.13 29.42 2.02
CA LYS A 164 3.61 28.16 1.47
C LYS A 164 3.15 27.20 2.56
N GLY A 165 3.94 27.06 3.63
CA GLY A 165 3.60 26.20 4.77
C GLY A 165 2.37 26.70 5.53
N LEU A 166 2.22 28.03 5.66
CA LEU A 166 1.06 28.66 6.29
C LEU A 166 -0.20 28.46 5.45
N GLU A 167 -0.16 28.76 4.15
CA GLU A 167 -1.28 28.54 3.22
C GLU A 167 -1.72 27.06 3.23
N PHE A 168 -0.76 26.14 3.20
CA PHE A 168 -1.03 24.70 3.28
C PHE A 168 -1.75 24.34 4.59
N THR A 169 -1.28 24.87 5.72
CA THR A 169 -1.81 24.55 7.05
C THR A 169 -3.21 25.10 7.24
N GLU A 170 -3.48 26.30 6.75
CA GLU A 170 -4.82 26.90 6.75
C GLU A 170 -5.82 26.10 5.90
N LYS A 171 -5.43 25.72 4.68
CA LYS A 171 -6.27 24.87 3.80
C LYS A 171 -6.56 23.52 4.46
N ALA A 172 -5.56 22.89 5.07
CA ALA A 172 -5.74 21.62 5.76
C ALA A 172 -6.66 21.76 6.99
N LEU A 173 -6.55 22.85 7.77
CA LEU A 173 -7.40 23.12 8.92
C LEU A 173 -8.86 23.38 8.50
N ASP A 174 -9.07 24.16 7.43
CA ASP A 174 -10.40 24.43 6.87
C ASP A 174 -11.08 23.13 6.41
N TYR A 175 -10.33 22.22 5.77
CA TYR A 175 -10.84 20.92 5.40
C TYR A 175 -11.24 20.06 6.60
N ILE A 176 -10.38 19.98 7.63
CA ILE A 176 -10.66 19.20 8.84
C ILE A 176 -11.95 19.69 9.53
N ILE A 177 -12.22 21.01 9.48
CA ILE A 177 -13.39 21.62 10.10
C ILE A 177 -14.65 21.47 9.23
N THR A 178 -14.53 21.70 7.91
CA THR A 178 -15.68 21.83 7.01
C THR A 178 -16.02 20.56 6.23
N ASN A 179 -15.07 19.61 6.13
CA ASN A 179 -15.15 18.40 5.33
C ASN A 179 -15.52 18.67 3.85
N LYS A 180 -15.08 19.81 3.30
CA LYS A 180 -15.31 20.20 1.89
C LYS A 180 -14.04 19.99 1.05
N ASP A 181 -14.11 19.08 0.08
CA ASP A 181 -12.97 18.71 -0.76
C ASP A 181 -12.53 19.80 -1.77
N GLU A 182 -13.38 20.79 -2.05
CA GLU A 182 -13.18 21.82 -3.09
C GLU A 182 -11.85 22.60 -2.97
N LYS A 183 -11.28 22.70 -1.75
CA LYS A 183 -10.04 23.45 -1.50
C LYS A 183 -8.77 22.59 -1.40
N ILE A 184 -8.92 21.27 -1.43
CA ILE A 184 -7.83 20.28 -1.28
C ILE A 184 -7.50 19.58 -2.60
N GLU A 185 -8.29 19.77 -3.66
CA GLU A 185 -8.09 19.09 -4.94
C GLU A 185 -6.68 19.32 -5.50
N ASP A 186 -6.17 20.56 -5.43
CA ASP A 186 -4.78 20.91 -5.79
C ASP A 186 -3.74 20.28 -4.84
N MET A 187 -4.10 20.03 -3.57
CA MET A 187 -3.21 19.44 -2.55
C MET A 187 -3.13 17.91 -2.64
N LYS A 188 -4.08 17.24 -3.31
CA LYS A 188 -4.05 15.78 -3.53
C LYS A 188 -2.84 15.37 -4.36
N ASP A 189 -2.37 16.25 -5.24
CA ASP A 189 -1.18 15.98 -6.06
C ASP A 189 0.12 16.07 -5.24
N ASP A 190 0.16 16.94 -4.23
CA ASP A 190 1.34 17.15 -3.40
C ASP A 190 1.49 16.14 -2.23
N PHE A 191 0.38 15.62 -1.68
CA PHE A 191 0.41 14.68 -0.55
C PHE A 191 -0.48 13.44 -0.74
N PHE A 192 0.10 12.26 -0.44
CA PHE A 192 -0.61 10.98 -0.51
C PHE A 192 -1.74 10.86 0.51
N LEU A 193 -1.68 11.62 1.60
CA LEU A 193 -2.74 11.67 2.61
C LEU A 193 -4.11 12.04 2.01
N PHE A 194 -4.12 12.97 1.05
CA PHE A 194 -5.36 13.51 0.48
C PHE A 194 -5.80 12.80 -0.80
N ARG A 195 -5.03 11.82 -1.33
CA ARG A 195 -5.38 11.01 -2.52
C ARG A 195 -6.45 9.93 -2.26
N GLY A 196 -7.31 10.17 -1.27
CA GLY A 196 -8.49 9.35 -0.96
C GLY A 196 -9.64 9.65 -1.91
#